data_AF-A0A954IDU2-F1
#
_entry.id   AF-A0A954IDU2-F1
#
_cell.length_a   1.000
_cell.length_b   1.000
_cell.length_c   1.000
_cell.angle_alpha   90.00
_cell.angle_beta   90.00
_cell.angle_gamma   90.00
#
_symmetry.space_group_name_H-M   'P 1'
#
loop_
_entity.id
_entity.type
_entity.pdbx_description
1 polymer ?
#
loop_
_entity_poly.entity_id
_entity_poly.type
_entity_poly.pdbx_seq_one_letter_code
_entity_poly.pdbx_strand_id
1 'polypeptide(L)'
;MYPTYDPHRTWLQNLQESPAPGTGQVSPVPPFPGQWSWCGIPVESPLGIPAGPLLNSNWLLYYAQLGFDILVYKTVRSEARDCYPLPNLLPVQVPQVSGGFPSVVPASDQMQGTWAVSFGMPSLPPEQWRADVELAANQLPSGKILVVSVVGSSTATGHRQQSHSSSSRESVGSAGLSQSGAANHEIERLANDFALCARWAVESGAQVVEANFSCPNVCSADGQLYQHPEQAAHVAAAIRS
;
A
#
# COMPACT_ATOMS: atom_id res chain seq x y z
N MET A 1 -14.05 -3.09 -23.49
CA MET A 1 -14.18 -2.68 -22.08
C MET A 1 -12.78 -2.46 -21.54
N TYR A 2 -12.55 -1.41 -20.76
CA TYR A 2 -11.24 -1.16 -20.18
C TYR A 2 -11.02 -2.07 -18.96
N PRO A 3 -9.80 -2.59 -18.75
CA PRO A 3 -9.44 -3.34 -17.55
C PRO A 3 -9.71 -2.52 -16.28
N THR A 4 -10.35 -3.15 -15.30
CA THR A 4 -10.62 -2.56 -13.97
C THR A 4 -10.48 -3.62 -12.90
N TYR A 5 -10.19 -3.21 -11.66
CA TYR A 5 -10.21 -4.10 -10.51
C TYR A 5 -11.64 -4.59 -10.25
N ASP A 6 -11.83 -5.90 -10.14
CA ASP A 6 -13.13 -6.53 -9.84
C ASP A 6 -13.27 -6.75 -8.33
N PRO A 7 -14.18 -6.03 -7.63
CA PRO A 7 -14.36 -6.15 -6.18
C PRO A 7 -14.96 -7.50 -5.75
N HIS A 8 -15.47 -8.31 -6.68
CA HIS A 8 -15.97 -9.65 -6.40
C HIS A 8 -14.91 -10.74 -6.56
N ARG A 9 -13.71 -10.38 -7.04
CA ARG A 9 -12.56 -11.28 -7.16
C ARG A 9 -11.59 -11.04 -6.01
N THR A 10 -10.90 -12.10 -5.62
CA THR A 10 -9.82 -11.99 -4.65
C THR A 10 -8.69 -11.10 -5.20
N TRP A 11 -7.87 -10.58 -4.30
CA TRP A 11 -6.71 -9.79 -4.69
C TRP A 11 -5.76 -10.56 -5.62
N LEU A 12 -5.54 -11.85 -5.34
CA LEU A 12 -4.69 -12.72 -6.16
C LEU A 12 -5.29 -12.95 -7.56
N GLN A 13 -6.61 -13.10 -7.66
CA GLN A 13 -7.28 -13.19 -8.96
C GLN A 13 -7.10 -11.91 -9.78
N ASN A 14 -7.31 -10.74 -9.17
CA ASN A 14 -7.06 -9.45 -9.84
C ASN A 14 -5.59 -9.26 -10.26
N LEU A 15 -4.65 -9.84 -9.51
CA LEU A 15 -3.23 -9.84 -9.86
C LEU A 15 -2.96 -10.78 -11.06
N GLN A 16 -3.49 -12.00 -11.02
CA GLN A 16 -3.29 -13.01 -12.07
C GLN A 16 -3.97 -12.63 -13.40
N GLU A 17 -5.12 -11.98 -13.32
CA GLU A 17 -5.93 -11.55 -14.47
C GLU A 17 -5.64 -10.09 -14.86
N SER A 18 -4.44 -9.59 -14.49
CA SER A 18 -3.94 -8.28 -14.90
C SER A 18 -4.00 -8.06 -16.42
N PRO A 19 -4.17 -6.82 -16.88
CA PRO A 19 -4.29 -6.52 -18.30
C PRO A 19 -3.01 -6.89 -19.06
N ALA A 20 -3.14 -7.60 -20.19
CA ALA A 20 -1.98 -7.82 -21.05
C ALA A 20 -1.43 -6.47 -21.56
N PRO A 21 -0.11 -6.32 -21.76
CA PRO A 21 0.46 -5.12 -22.35
C PRO A 21 -0.24 -4.73 -23.66
N GLY A 22 -0.60 -3.46 -23.82
CA GLY A 22 -1.33 -2.96 -24.99
C GLY A 22 -2.85 -3.21 -24.96
N THR A 23 -3.40 -3.74 -23.87
CA THR A 23 -4.85 -3.95 -23.72
C THR A 23 -5.59 -2.62 -23.67
N GLY A 24 -6.69 -2.55 -24.43
CA GLY A 24 -7.51 -1.35 -24.57
C GLY A 24 -7.00 -0.46 -25.70
N GLN A 25 -7.87 -0.14 -26.65
CA GLN A 25 -7.57 0.95 -27.59
C GLN A 25 -7.58 2.25 -26.79
N VAL A 26 -6.39 2.82 -26.58
CA VAL A 26 -6.25 4.13 -25.95
C VAL A 26 -6.00 5.13 -27.07
N SER A 27 -6.80 6.19 -27.10
CA SER A 27 -6.52 7.36 -27.96
C SER A 27 -5.11 7.89 -27.67
N PRO A 28 -4.43 8.53 -28.64
CA PRO A 28 -3.16 9.19 -28.36
C PRO A 28 -3.27 10.09 -27.12
N VAL A 29 -2.34 9.92 -26.18
CA VAL A 29 -2.30 10.75 -24.97
C VAL A 29 -2.00 12.19 -25.41
N PRO A 30 -2.88 13.17 -25.11
CA PRO A 30 -2.64 14.55 -25.49
C PRO A 30 -1.42 15.10 -24.73
N PRO A 31 -0.60 15.97 -25.35
CA PRO A 31 0.51 16.61 -24.65
C PRO A 31 0.00 17.48 -23.51
N PHE A 32 0.73 17.50 -22.39
CA PHE A 32 0.45 18.39 -21.27
C PHE A 32 1.40 19.59 -21.30
N PRO A 33 0.92 20.82 -21.57
CA PRO A 33 1.80 21.98 -21.69
C PRO A 33 2.59 22.27 -20.41
N GLY A 34 3.83 22.75 -20.57
CA GLY A 34 4.70 23.18 -19.48
C GLY A 34 6.00 22.39 -19.39
N GLN A 35 6.74 22.62 -18.31
CA GLN A 35 7.92 21.83 -17.94
C GLN A 35 7.66 21.26 -16.55
N TRP A 36 7.77 19.95 -16.42
CA TRP A 36 7.44 19.24 -15.19
C TRP A 36 8.64 18.41 -14.72
N SER A 37 8.78 18.33 -13.41
CA SER A 37 9.75 17.45 -12.78
C SER A 37 9.18 16.94 -11.46
N TRP A 38 9.50 15.69 -11.11
CA TRP A 38 9.14 15.10 -9.84
C TRP A 38 10.36 14.44 -9.21
N CYS A 39 10.65 14.75 -7.94
CA CYS A 39 11.89 14.35 -7.26
C CYS A 39 13.18 14.70 -8.06
N GLY A 40 13.16 15.80 -8.83
CA GLY A 40 14.28 16.22 -9.68
C GLY A 40 14.39 15.48 -11.02
N ILE A 41 13.46 14.58 -11.33
CA ILE A 41 13.42 13.80 -12.57
C ILE A 41 12.41 14.47 -13.53
N PRO A 42 12.79 14.81 -14.77
CA PRO A 42 11.86 15.33 -15.76
C PRO A 42 10.71 14.37 -16.08
N VAL A 43 9.50 14.89 -16.24
CA VAL A 43 8.29 14.13 -16.63
C VAL A 43 7.46 14.93 -17.65
N GLU A 44 6.63 14.22 -18.41
CA GLU A 44 5.80 14.83 -19.47
C GLU A 44 4.56 15.54 -18.91
N SER A 45 4.12 15.19 -17.70
CA SER A 45 2.99 15.83 -17.02
C SER A 45 3.09 15.70 -15.50
N PRO A 46 2.29 16.47 -14.73
CA PRO A 46 2.21 16.31 -13.27
C PRO A 46 1.26 15.16 -12.85
N LEU A 47 0.80 14.32 -13.78
CA LEU A 47 -0.20 13.29 -13.51
C LEU A 47 0.43 12.02 -12.94
N GLY A 48 -0.02 11.63 -11.75
CA GLY A 48 0.37 10.39 -11.09
C GLY A 48 -0.82 9.53 -10.69
N ILE A 49 -0.55 8.26 -10.45
CA ILE A 49 -1.51 7.29 -9.92
C ILE A 49 -0.95 6.63 -8.66
N PRO A 50 -1.66 6.69 -7.52
CA PRO A 50 -1.14 6.20 -6.24
C PRO A 50 -1.15 4.66 -6.16
N ALA A 51 -0.47 4.14 -5.13
CA ALA A 51 -0.49 2.72 -4.82
C ALA A 51 -1.94 2.25 -4.55
N GLY A 52 -2.28 1.07 -5.04
CA GLY A 52 -3.62 0.51 -4.89
C GLY A 52 -3.98 -0.40 -6.07
N PRO A 53 -4.45 0.14 -7.20
CA PRO A 53 -4.85 -0.65 -8.36
C PRO A 53 -3.65 -1.20 -9.17
N LEU A 54 -2.44 -0.68 -8.95
CA LEU A 54 -1.22 -1.07 -9.65
C LEU A 54 -0.58 -2.30 -8.99
N LEU A 55 -1.24 -3.45 -9.11
CA LEU A 55 -0.87 -4.68 -8.39
C LEU A 55 0.44 -5.31 -8.87
N ASN A 56 0.82 -5.06 -10.12
CA ASN A 56 2.00 -5.61 -10.77
C ASN A 56 2.41 -4.73 -11.98
N SER A 57 3.48 -5.12 -12.67
CA SER A 57 4.02 -4.49 -13.87
C SER A 57 2.99 -4.33 -14.99
N ASN A 58 2.11 -5.30 -15.19
CA ASN A 58 1.06 -5.23 -16.20
C ASN A 58 0.07 -4.07 -15.95
N TRP A 59 -0.38 -3.91 -14.70
CA TRP A 59 -1.21 -2.77 -14.32
C TRP A 59 -0.45 -1.44 -14.46
N LEU A 60 0.83 -1.39 -14.10
CA LEU A 60 1.69 -0.22 -14.31
C LEU A 60 1.76 0.20 -15.79
N LEU A 61 2.09 -0.76 -16.67
CA LEU A 61 2.21 -0.51 -18.11
C LEU A 61 0.87 -0.06 -18.71
N TYR A 62 -0.23 -0.66 -18.26
CA TYR A 62 -1.56 -0.25 -18.66
C TYR A 62 -1.85 1.21 -18.28
N TYR A 63 -1.59 1.63 -17.04
CA TYR A 63 -1.80 3.02 -16.64
C TYR A 63 -0.79 4.00 -17.27
N ALA A 64 0.42 3.57 -17.56
CA ALA A 64 1.38 4.37 -18.32
C ALA A 64 0.87 4.66 -19.74
N GLN A 65 0.22 3.67 -20.38
CA GLN A 65 -0.42 3.83 -21.69
C GLN A 65 -1.61 4.81 -21.65
N LEU A 66 -2.30 4.92 -20.51
CA LEU A 66 -3.38 5.90 -20.31
C LEU A 66 -2.87 7.35 -20.13
N GLY A 67 -1.56 7.56 -20.01
CA GLY A 67 -0.96 8.89 -19.90
C GLY A 67 -0.52 9.30 -18.50
N PHE A 68 -0.54 8.40 -17.51
CA PHE A 68 0.07 8.68 -16.21
C PHE A 68 1.60 8.64 -16.31
N ASP A 69 2.28 9.57 -15.63
CA ASP A 69 3.74 9.70 -15.65
C ASP A 69 4.40 9.27 -14.33
N ILE A 70 3.71 9.45 -13.21
CA ILE A 70 4.19 9.03 -11.88
C ILE A 70 3.40 7.81 -11.45
N LEU A 71 4.01 6.63 -11.47
CA LEU A 71 3.29 5.37 -11.26
C LEU A 71 3.75 4.69 -9.98
N VAL A 72 2.85 4.56 -9.01
CA VAL A 72 3.17 3.99 -7.71
C VAL A 72 2.77 2.52 -7.65
N TYR A 73 3.76 1.63 -7.74
CA TYR A 73 3.63 0.19 -7.52
C TYR A 73 3.02 -0.09 -6.15
N LYS A 74 2.11 -1.07 -6.07
CA LYS A 74 1.39 -1.46 -4.85
C LYS A 74 2.34 -1.66 -3.66
N THR A 75 1.95 -1.15 -2.49
CA THR A 75 2.74 -1.28 -1.24
C THR A 75 3.21 -2.72 -0.99
N VAL A 76 4.53 -2.92 -0.90
CA VAL A 76 5.20 -4.21 -0.67
C VAL A 76 5.78 -4.33 0.74
N ARG A 77 6.10 -5.55 1.14
CA ARG A 77 6.65 -5.94 2.44
C ARG A 77 7.91 -6.79 2.29
N SER A 78 8.62 -6.97 3.40
CA SER A 78 9.78 -7.87 3.49
C SER A 78 9.40 -9.35 3.61
N GLU A 79 8.11 -9.64 3.73
CA GLU A 79 7.52 -10.97 3.78
C GLU A 79 6.19 -10.99 3.03
N ALA A 80 5.74 -12.18 2.63
CA ALA A 80 4.44 -12.33 2.01
C ALA A 80 3.32 -12.02 3.02
N ARG A 81 2.25 -11.37 2.55
CA ARG A 81 1.05 -11.14 3.35
C ARG A 81 -0.18 -11.29 2.49
N ASP A 82 -1.10 -12.13 2.94
CA ASP A 82 -2.38 -12.31 2.27
C ASP A 82 -3.28 -11.08 2.41
N CYS A 83 -4.13 -10.90 1.41
CA CYS A 83 -5.21 -9.92 1.48
C CYS A 83 -6.31 -10.44 2.41
N TYR A 84 -6.99 -9.55 3.14
CA TYR A 84 -8.16 -9.97 3.92
C TYR A 84 -9.25 -10.57 3.01
N PRO A 85 -10.07 -11.51 3.52
CA PRO A 85 -11.14 -12.15 2.76
C PRO A 85 -12.17 -11.16 2.20
N LEU A 86 -12.89 -11.59 1.16
CA LEU A 86 -14.01 -10.82 0.61
C LEU A 86 -15.19 -10.74 1.60
N PRO A 87 -16.00 -9.67 1.56
CA PRO A 87 -15.77 -8.43 0.79
C PRO A 87 -14.74 -7.54 1.48
N ASN A 88 -13.70 -7.13 0.75
CA ASN A 88 -12.65 -6.23 1.24
C ASN A 88 -12.62 -4.88 0.48
N LEU A 89 -13.54 -4.71 -0.47
CA LEU A 89 -13.84 -3.48 -1.18
C LEU A 89 -15.36 -3.46 -1.44
N LEU A 90 -16.09 -2.58 -0.74
CA LEU A 90 -17.55 -2.57 -0.77
C LEU A 90 -18.08 -1.13 -0.91
N PRO A 91 -18.99 -0.83 -1.86
CA PRO A 91 -19.64 0.46 -1.92
C PRO A 91 -20.48 0.67 -0.67
N VAL A 92 -20.47 1.89 -0.14
CA VAL A 92 -21.25 2.25 1.05
C VAL A 92 -21.98 3.58 0.84
N GLN A 93 -23.16 3.71 1.43
CA GLN A 93 -23.93 4.95 1.40
C GLN A 93 -23.68 5.73 2.69
N VAL A 94 -22.85 6.77 2.58
CA VAL A 94 -22.60 7.68 3.69
C VAL A 94 -23.50 8.90 3.50
N PRO A 95 -24.50 9.14 4.37
CA PRO A 95 -25.26 10.39 4.32
C PRO A 95 -24.33 11.57 4.58
N GLN A 96 -24.65 12.76 4.04
CA GLN A 96 -23.88 13.97 4.33
C GLN A 96 -23.81 14.16 5.85
N VAL A 97 -22.58 14.18 6.36
CA VAL A 97 -22.32 14.13 7.80
C VAL A 97 -22.37 15.54 8.37
N SER A 98 -23.51 15.93 8.96
CA SER A 98 -23.60 17.09 9.85
C SER A 98 -23.67 16.61 11.30
N GLY A 99 -22.52 16.44 11.96
CA GLY A 99 -22.46 16.22 13.42
C GLY A 99 -21.93 14.86 13.92
N GLY A 100 -21.32 14.03 13.06
CA GLY A 100 -20.59 12.83 13.47
C GLY A 100 -20.88 11.60 12.60
N PHE A 101 -19.92 10.69 12.52
CA PHE A 101 -20.06 9.49 11.69
C PHE A 101 -21.02 8.48 12.33
N PRO A 102 -21.93 7.86 11.57
CA PRO A 102 -22.76 6.78 12.08
C PRO A 102 -21.89 5.55 12.41
N SER A 103 -22.24 4.82 13.46
CA SER A 103 -21.54 3.58 13.85
C SER A 103 -21.79 2.41 12.89
N VAL A 104 -22.82 2.52 12.05
CA VAL A 104 -23.18 1.54 11.03
C VAL A 104 -23.44 2.29 9.73
N VAL A 105 -22.81 1.84 8.65
CA VAL A 105 -23.03 2.37 7.30
C VAL A 105 -23.58 1.24 6.43
N PRO A 106 -24.71 1.45 5.73
CA PRO A 106 -25.27 0.42 4.86
C PRO A 106 -24.36 0.20 3.65
N ALA A 107 -24.13 -1.07 3.34
CA ALA A 107 -23.52 -1.51 2.09
C ALA A 107 -24.44 -1.21 0.90
N SER A 108 -23.85 -1.07 -0.28
CA SER A 108 -24.56 -0.91 -1.53
C SER A 108 -23.96 -1.80 -2.61
N ASP A 109 -24.80 -2.29 -3.52
CA ASP A 109 -24.36 -3.05 -4.69
C ASP A 109 -23.82 -2.15 -5.81
N GLN A 110 -23.95 -0.84 -5.68
CA GLN A 110 -23.57 0.14 -6.69
C GLN A 110 -22.73 1.26 -6.06
N MET A 111 -21.66 1.65 -6.75
CA MET A 111 -20.84 2.78 -6.32
C MET A 111 -21.57 4.10 -6.54
N GLN A 112 -21.98 4.73 -5.44
CA GLN A 112 -22.65 6.04 -5.42
C GLN A 112 -21.89 7.09 -4.60
N GLY A 113 -20.58 6.91 -4.40
CA GLY A 113 -19.71 7.97 -3.90
C GLY A 113 -18.60 7.52 -2.94
N THR A 114 -18.85 6.54 -2.07
CA THR A 114 -17.86 6.09 -1.06
C THR A 114 -17.65 4.58 -1.10
N TRP A 115 -16.41 4.17 -0.85
CA TRP A 115 -16.01 2.77 -0.65
C TRP A 115 -15.59 2.55 0.81
N ALA A 116 -15.99 1.42 1.38
CA ALA A 116 -15.29 0.80 2.50
C ALA A 116 -14.20 -0.12 1.96
N VAL A 117 -12.98 0.02 2.46
CA VAL A 117 -11.79 -0.71 1.98
C VAL A 117 -11.12 -1.40 3.16
N SER A 118 -10.71 -2.65 3.00
CA SER A 118 -10.03 -3.42 4.05
C SER A 118 -9.04 -4.43 3.47
N PHE A 119 -8.21 -4.05 2.50
CA PHE A 119 -7.28 -5.03 1.88
C PHE A 119 -6.19 -5.57 2.83
N GLY A 120 -5.77 -4.80 3.85
CA GLY A 120 -4.75 -5.25 4.80
C GLY A 120 -3.30 -5.16 4.32
N MET A 121 -3.01 -4.37 3.27
CA MET A 121 -1.69 -4.26 2.62
C MET A 121 -1.10 -5.63 2.24
N PRO A 122 -1.77 -6.37 1.33
CA PRO A 122 -1.22 -7.62 0.83
C PRO A 122 0.08 -7.37 0.07
N SER A 123 0.97 -8.35 0.12
CA SER A 123 2.25 -8.34 -0.59
C SER A 123 2.55 -9.75 -1.05
N LEU A 124 3.02 -9.89 -2.30
CA LEU A 124 3.69 -11.12 -2.72
C LEU A 124 4.98 -11.33 -1.90
N PRO A 125 5.55 -12.55 -1.91
CA PRO A 125 6.90 -12.77 -1.40
C PRO A 125 7.94 -11.82 -2.04
N PRO A 126 9.00 -11.42 -1.31
CA PRO A 126 10.04 -10.51 -1.79
C PRO A 126 10.63 -10.85 -3.13
N GLU A 127 10.97 -12.12 -3.36
CA GLU A 127 11.55 -12.57 -4.61
C GLU A 127 10.61 -12.35 -5.81
N GLN A 128 9.30 -12.44 -5.60
CA GLN A 128 8.32 -12.28 -6.67
C GLN A 128 8.04 -10.82 -6.98
N TRP A 129 7.79 -9.98 -5.96
CA TRP A 129 7.53 -8.57 -6.24
C TRP A 129 8.77 -7.85 -6.75
N ARG A 130 9.98 -8.23 -6.29
CA ARG A 130 11.23 -7.62 -6.78
C ARG A 130 11.45 -7.92 -8.26
N ALA A 131 11.28 -9.18 -8.67
CA ALA A 131 11.37 -9.56 -10.08
C ALA A 131 10.34 -8.83 -10.95
N ASP A 132 9.13 -8.59 -10.43
CA ASP A 132 8.09 -7.85 -11.15
C ASP A 132 8.37 -6.34 -11.22
N VAL A 133 8.94 -5.75 -10.16
CA VAL A 133 9.42 -4.35 -10.18
C VAL A 133 10.55 -4.18 -11.19
N GLU A 134 11.49 -5.13 -11.27
CA GLU A 134 12.54 -5.14 -12.31
C GLU A 134 11.94 -5.24 -13.71
N LEU A 135 10.92 -6.07 -13.89
CA LEU A 135 10.20 -6.17 -15.15
C LEU A 135 9.54 -4.83 -15.51
N ALA A 136 8.89 -4.16 -14.56
CA ALA A 136 8.30 -2.85 -14.76
C ALA A 136 9.34 -1.79 -15.12
N ALA A 137 10.46 -1.73 -14.39
CA ALA A 137 11.54 -0.79 -14.64
C ALA A 137 12.12 -0.94 -16.05
N ASN A 138 12.23 -2.16 -16.56
CA ASN A 138 12.75 -2.45 -17.90
C ASN A 138 11.74 -2.18 -19.03
N GLN A 139 10.44 -2.22 -18.76
CA GLN A 139 9.39 -2.09 -19.79
C GLN A 139 8.72 -0.71 -19.81
N LEU A 140 8.80 0.06 -18.72
CA LEU A 140 8.19 1.38 -18.68
C LEU A 140 8.82 2.29 -19.75
N PRO A 141 8.00 3.05 -20.50
CA PRO A 141 8.52 4.03 -21.45
C PRO A 141 9.44 5.05 -20.79
N SER A 142 10.41 5.55 -21.54
CA SER A 142 11.23 6.69 -21.10
C SER A 142 10.34 7.88 -20.71
N GLY A 143 10.73 8.59 -19.65
CA GLY A 143 9.97 9.73 -19.11
C GLY A 143 8.89 9.35 -18.08
N LYS A 144 8.64 8.05 -17.88
CA LYS A 144 7.82 7.56 -16.76
C LYS A 144 8.67 7.40 -15.51
N ILE A 145 8.02 7.57 -14.34
CA ILE A 145 8.63 7.36 -13.04
C ILE A 145 8.01 6.16 -12.36
N LEU A 146 8.85 5.19 -12.04
CA LEU A 146 8.50 4.06 -11.18
C LEU A 146 8.72 4.43 -9.72
N VAL A 147 7.62 4.53 -8.98
CA VAL A 147 7.62 4.66 -7.52
C VAL A 147 7.24 3.32 -6.92
N VAL A 148 7.95 2.86 -5.89
CA VAL A 148 7.56 1.66 -5.14
C VAL A 148 7.16 2.06 -3.73
N SER A 149 5.91 1.74 -3.38
CA SER A 149 5.41 1.92 -2.02
C SER A 149 5.89 0.76 -1.13
N VAL A 150 6.37 1.06 0.08
CA VAL A 150 6.89 0.07 1.02
C VAL A 150 6.26 0.23 2.40
N VAL A 151 6.11 -0.87 3.13
CA VAL A 151 5.71 -0.89 4.54
C VAL A 151 6.50 -1.95 5.29
N GLY A 152 6.89 -1.65 6.52
CA GLY A 152 7.53 -2.62 7.39
C GLY A 152 6.57 -3.72 7.87
N SER A 153 7.09 -4.90 8.13
CA SER A 153 6.37 -6.05 8.66
C SER A 153 6.59 -6.18 10.16
N SER A 154 5.57 -5.82 10.95
CA SER A 154 5.64 -5.98 12.40
C SER A 154 5.38 -7.44 12.78
N THR A 155 6.25 -8.02 13.61
CA THR A 155 6.08 -9.36 14.19
C THR A 155 4.99 -9.46 15.27
N ALA A 156 4.25 -8.38 15.53
CA ALA A 156 3.20 -8.34 16.55
C ALA A 156 1.97 -9.14 16.07
N THR A 157 2.11 -10.46 16.15
CA THR A 157 1.10 -11.54 16.15
C THR A 157 -0.05 -11.39 15.17
N GLY A 158 -0.06 -12.30 14.18
CA GLY A 158 -1.22 -12.60 13.36
C GLY A 158 -2.50 -12.79 14.18
N HIS A 159 -3.63 -12.58 13.51
CA HIS A 159 -5.00 -12.71 13.98
C HIS A 159 -5.17 -13.69 15.16
N ARG A 160 -5.09 -13.18 16.39
CA ARG A 160 -5.78 -13.80 17.50
C ARG A 160 -7.25 -13.40 17.32
N GLN A 161 -8.03 -14.26 16.66
CA GLN A 161 -9.48 -14.16 16.71
C GLN A 161 -9.87 -14.10 18.20
N GLN A 162 -10.37 -12.96 18.65
CA GLN A 162 -10.90 -12.83 20.00
C GLN A 162 -12.20 -13.63 20.08
N SER A 163 -12.08 -14.93 20.39
CA SER A 163 -13.19 -15.68 20.95
C SER A 163 -13.51 -15.05 22.31
N HIS A 164 -14.69 -14.42 22.39
CA HIS A 164 -15.24 -13.97 23.64
C HIS A 164 -15.46 -15.19 24.55
N SER A 165 -14.60 -15.38 25.54
CA SER A 165 -14.94 -16.17 26.71
C SER A 165 -14.58 -15.39 27.98
N SER A 166 -15.56 -15.38 28.87
CA SER A 166 -15.73 -14.53 30.04
C SER A 166 -14.70 -14.76 31.15
N SER A 167 -14.47 -13.68 31.90
CA SER A 167 -13.51 -13.44 32.98
C SER A 167 -13.42 -14.49 34.10
N SER A 168 -12.22 -14.65 34.66
CA SER A 168 -12.02 -14.60 36.11
C SER A 168 -10.60 -14.08 36.45
N ARG A 169 -10.50 -13.47 37.64
CA ARG A 169 -9.53 -12.45 38.07
C ARG A 169 -8.12 -13.00 38.33
N GLU A 170 -7.09 -12.23 37.96
CA GLU A 170 -5.73 -12.36 38.50
C GLU A 170 -5.37 -11.17 39.40
N SER A 171 -4.68 -11.51 40.48
CA SER A 171 -4.09 -10.61 41.48
C SER A 171 -2.82 -9.94 40.96
N VAL A 172 -2.66 -8.67 41.33
CA VAL A 172 -1.58 -7.75 40.93
C VAL A 172 -0.25 -8.12 41.57
N GLY A 173 0.79 -8.28 40.73
CA GLY A 173 2.19 -8.34 41.11
C GLY A 173 3.03 -7.41 40.23
N SER A 174 3.82 -6.54 40.86
CA SER A 174 4.59 -5.45 40.27
C SER A 174 5.80 -5.87 39.42
N ALA A 175 5.95 -5.28 38.23
CA ALA A 175 7.23 -5.19 37.51
C ALA A 175 7.27 -3.91 36.65
N GLY A 176 7.87 -2.84 37.16
CA GLY A 176 7.94 -1.50 36.52
C GLY A 176 9.21 -1.22 35.72
N LEU A 177 9.99 -2.24 35.35
CA LEU A 177 11.25 -2.10 34.61
C LEU A 177 11.33 -3.19 33.53
N SER A 178 10.63 -3.02 32.39
CA SER A 178 10.85 -3.84 31.18
C SER A 178 10.08 -3.36 29.92
N GLN A 179 9.08 -2.48 30.04
CA GLN A 179 8.23 -2.10 28.90
C GLN A 179 8.89 -1.13 27.91
N SER A 180 9.71 -0.18 28.39
CA SER A 180 10.35 0.83 27.51
C SER A 180 11.44 0.24 26.61
N GLY A 181 12.23 -0.71 27.11
CA GLY A 181 13.26 -1.38 26.32
C GLY A 181 12.68 -2.28 25.21
N ALA A 182 11.57 -2.97 25.50
CA ALA A 182 10.89 -3.81 24.52
C ALA A 182 10.26 -2.98 23.38
N ALA A 183 9.60 -1.87 23.71
CA ALA A 183 9.01 -0.96 22.73
C ALA A 183 10.08 -0.30 21.84
N ASN A 184 11.22 0.10 22.42
CA ASN A 184 12.36 0.63 21.64
C ASN A 184 12.94 -0.42 20.69
N HIS A 185 13.05 -1.67 21.12
CA HIS A 185 13.53 -2.75 20.25
C HIS A 185 12.51 -3.10 19.14
N GLU A 186 11.22 -2.94 19.39
CA GLU A 186 10.17 -3.12 18.38
C GLU A 186 10.24 -2.06 17.28
N ILE A 187 10.33 -0.78 17.65
CA ILE A 187 10.44 0.30 16.66
C ILE A 187 11.75 0.20 15.88
N GLU A 188 12.84 -0.23 16.50
CA GLU A 188 14.12 -0.44 15.82
C GLU A 188 14.03 -1.55 14.77
N ARG A 189 13.39 -2.68 15.09
CA ARG A 189 13.14 -3.74 14.11
C ARG A 189 12.27 -3.26 12.96
N LEU A 190 11.19 -2.54 13.27
CA LEU A 190 10.29 -2.01 12.25
C LEU A 190 11.03 -1.03 11.33
N ALA A 191 11.85 -0.13 11.89
CA ALA A 191 12.66 0.82 11.13
C ALA A 191 13.66 0.12 10.19
N ASN A 192 14.35 -0.91 10.69
CA ASN A 192 15.27 -1.72 9.88
C ASN A 192 14.55 -2.49 8.76
N ASP A 193 13.33 -2.96 9.02
CA ASP A 193 12.52 -3.66 8.02
C ASP A 193 12.02 -2.72 6.91
N PHE A 194 11.54 -1.53 7.27
CA PHE A 194 11.24 -0.46 6.31
C PHE A 194 12.45 -0.12 5.43
N ALA A 195 13.63 0.03 6.05
CA ALA A 195 14.87 0.32 5.33
C ALA A 195 15.27 -0.83 4.39
N LEU A 196 15.06 -2.08 4.81
CA LEU A 196 15.30 -3.25 3.97
C LEU A 196 14.39 -3.26 2.72
N CYS A 197 13.09 -3.05 2.89
CA CYS A 197 12.16 -2.94 1.77
C CYS A 197 12.52 -1.78 0.83
N ALA A 198 12.86 -0.62 1.38
CA ALA A 198 13.27 0.54 0.59
C ALA A 198 14.53 0.25 -0.25
N ARG A 199 15.54 -0.41 0.33
CA ARG A 199 16.73 -0.84 -0.42
C ARG A 199 16.37 -1.82 -1.54
N TRP A 200 15.59 -2.85 -1.25
CA TRP A 200 15.15 -3.81 -2.27
C TRP A 200 14.35 -3.17 -3.40
N ALA A 201 13.51 -2.18 -3.09
CA ALA A 201 12.79 -1.42 -4.10
C ALA A 201 13.74 -0.68 -5.06
N VAL A 202 14.75 0.02 -4.51
CA VAL A 202 15.78 0.72 -5.30
C VAL A 202 16.62 -0.26 -6.11
N GLU A 203 17.07 -1.36 -5.51
CA GLU A 203 17.84 -2.42 -6.20
C GLU A 203 17.07 -3.01 -7.38
N SER A 204 15.74 -3.12 -7.26
CA SER A 204 14.86 -3.62 -8.31
C SER A 204 14.46 -2.57 -9.36
N GLY A 205 14.96 -1.33 -9.25
CA GLY A 205 14.79 -0.30 -10.28
C GLY A 205 13.77 0.79 -9.96
N ALA A 206 13.27 0.88 -8.72
CA ALA A 206 12.47 2.02 -8.30
C ALA A 206 13.30 3.32 -8.39
N GLN A 207 12.75 4.35 -9.02
CA GLN A 207 13.37 5.69 -9.05
C GLN A 207 13.07 6.46 -7.77
N VAL A 208 11.91 6.18 -7.15
CA VAL A 208 11.51 6.76 -5.86
C VAL A 208 10.86 5.69 -4.98
N VAL A 209 11.07 5.81 -3.68
CA VAL A 209 10.43 4.98 -2.67
C VAL A 209 9.40 5.83 -1.91
N GLU A 210 8.19 5.30 -1.78
CA GLU A 210 7.13 5.86 -0.92
C GLU A 210 7.02 5.02 0.35
N ALA A 211 7.23 5.60 1.53
CA ALA A 211 7.03 4.90 2.80
C ALA A 211 5.57 5.05 3.26
N ASN A 212 4.82 3.94 3.33
CA ASN A 212 3.41 3.95 3.73
C ASN A 212 3.26 3.86 5.25
N PHE A 213 3.08 5.00 5.90
CA PHE A 213 2.90 5.13 7.35
C PHE A 213 1.43 5.21 7.80
N SER A 214 0.47 5.13 6.87
CA SER A 214 -0.89 5.61 7.11
C SER A 214 -2.00 4.67 6.63
N CYS A 215 -1.73 3.38 6.40
CA CYS A 215 -2.78 2.47 5.97
C CYS A 215 -3.76 2.19 7.12
N PRO A 216 -5.04 2.57 7.00
CA PRO A 216 -6.04 2.34 8.04
C PRO A 216 -6.54 0.90 8.10
N ASN A 217 -6.11 0.05 7.16
CA ASN A 217 -6.60 -1.33 6.98
C ASN A 217 -5.75 -2.36 7.72
N VAL A 218 -4.77 -1.94 8.51
CA VAL A 218 -3.99 -2.82 9.37
C VAL A 218 -4.17 -2.41 10.81
N CYS A 219 -4.30 -3.41 11.69
CA CYS A 219 -4.40 -3.20 13.14
C CYS A 219 -3.03 -3.19 13.83
N SER A 220 -1.95 -3.26 13.05
CA SER A 220 -0.57 -3.27 13.52
C SER A 220 0.07 -1.88 13.45
N ALA A 221 1.09 -1.66 14.28
CA ALA A 221 1.76 -0.37 14.42
C ALA A 221 2.41 0.13 13.11
N ASP A 222 2.71 -0.77 12.17
CA ASP A 222 3.33 -0.48 10.87
C ASP A 222 2.50 0.48 9.99
N GLY A 223 1.17 0.40 10.02
CA GLY A 223 0.28 1.27 9.24
C GLY A 223 -0.22 2.52 9.96
N GLN A 224 0.17 2.72 11.22
CA GLN A 224 -0.31 3.83 12.06
C GLN A 224 0.81 4.78 12.53
N LEU A 225 2.03 4.62 12.00
CA LEU A 225 3.18 5.48 12.32
C LEU A 225 2.90 6.97 12.16
N TYR A 226 1.99 7.36 11.26
CA TYR A 226 1.57 8.76 11.10
C TYR A 226 1.00 9.40 12.38
N GLN A 227 0.53 8.59 13.34
CA GLN A 227 0.02 9.06 14.64
C GLN A 227 1.13 9.22 15.70
N HIS A 228 2.36 8.79 15.40
CA HIS A 228 3.49 8.75 16.34
C HIS A 228 4.72 9.47 15.74
N PRO A 229 4.80 10.81 15.83
CA PRO A 229 5.83 11.60 15.13
C PRO A 229 7.28 11.20 15.44
N GLU A 230 7.60 10.85 16.68
CA GLU A 230 8.96 10.43 17.07
C GLU A 230 9.34 9.09 16.42
N GLN A 231 8.41 8.13 16.39
CA GLN A 231 8.60 6.83 15.76
C GLN A 231 8.68 6.97 14.23
N ALA A 232 7.82 7.80 13.64
CA ALA A 232 7.86 8.11 12.21
C ALA A 232 9.19 8.76 11.80
N ALA A 233 9.70 9.69 12.62
CA ALA A 233 11.00 10.32 12.39
C ALA A 233 12.15 9.30 12.46
N HIS A 234 12.09 8.37 13.44
CA HIS A 234 13.07 7.30 13.58
C HIS A 234 13.09 6.36 12.37
N VAL A 235 11.91 5.89 11.93
CA VAL A 235 11.79 5.03 10.73
C VAL A 235 12.24 5.77 9.47
N ALA A 236 11.87 7.04 9.32
CA ALA A 236 12.31 7.85 8.19
C ALA A 236 13.85 8.07 8.17
N ALA A 237 14.49 8.18 9.34
CA ALA A 237 15.94 8.26 9.44
C ALA A 237 16.61 6.95 9.01
N ALA A 238 16.07 5.79 9.44
CA ALA A 238 16.58 4.48 9.04
C ALA A 238 16.41 4.19 7.54
N ILE A 239 15.33 4.64 6.91
CA ILE A 239 15.15 4.51 5.45
C ILE A 239 16.20 5.33 4.68
N ARG A 240 16.66 6.44 5.25
CA ARG A 240 17.63 7.37 4.62
C ARG A 240 19.09 6.94 4.76
N SER A 241 19.40 6.04 5.69
CA SER A 241 20.76 5.56 5.97
C SER A 241 21.18 4.43 5.05
#